data_AF-A0A7C9DXI1-F1
#
_entry.id   AF-A0A7C9DXI1-F1
#
_cell.length_a   1.000
_cell.length_b   1.000
_cell.length_c   1.000
_cell.angle_alpha   90.00
_cell.angle_beta   90.00
_cell.angle_gamma   90.00
#
_symmetry.space_group_name_H-M   'P 1'
#
loop_
_entity.id
_entity.type
_entity.pdbx_description
1 polymer ?
#
loop_
_entity_poly.entity_id
_entity_poly.type
_entity_poly.pdbx_seq_one_letter_code
_entity_poly.pdbx_strand_id
1 'polypeptide(L)'
;MEPAYNDDPLSLQPADHPGLQLINLKLTGPNFQRWSKSVRIALRTKGKLGFLDGSCVKPAVNTPQFNQWIKCDSMVLSWLLNSMITELAEAFLYVNTAQELWSELTERFGDSNGPLLYQLEKEISELYQGNDSVAVYYTKLKKLWEELSDFSDVPECKCATTCTAVKKILANDQRKKLIHFL
;
A
#
# COMPACT_ATOMS: atom_id res chain seq x y z
N MET A 1 -28.42 -22.09 9.45
CA MET A 1 -26.98 -22.34 9.61
C MET A 1 -26.26 -21.21 8.90
N GLU A 2 -25.77 -20.22 9.65
CA GLU A 2 -24.80 -19.26 9.09
C GLU A 2 -23.53 -20.03 8.74
N PRO A 3 -22.91 -19.80 7.56
CA PRO A 3 -21.60 -20.36 7.29
C PRO A 3 -20.62 -19.66 8.23
N ALA A 4 -19.98 -20.42 9.12
CA ALA A 4 -18.85 -19.93 9.88
C ALA A 4 -17.81 -19.44 8.86
N TYR A 5 -17.60 -18.13 8.81
CA TYR A 5 -16.53 -17.54 8.01
C TYR A 5 -15.23 -18.04 8.61
N ASN A 6 -14.67 -19.08 7.99
CA ASN A 6 -13.45 -19.69 8.45
C ASN A 6 -12.32 -18.69 8.17
N ASP A 7 -11.97 -17.89 9.18
CA ASP A 7 -10.92 -16.86 9.12
C ASP A 7 -9.52 -17.49 9.15
N ASP A 8 -9.40 -18.70 8.60
CA ASP A 8 -8.14 -19.42 8.44
C ASP A 8 -7.36 -18.75 7.31
N PRO A 9 -6.16 -18.18 7.59
CA PRO A 9 -5.33 -17.55 6.57
C PRO A 9 -4.94 -18.52 5.45
N LEU A 10 -4.93 -19.84 5.71
CA LEU A 10 -4.61 -20.89 4.73
C LEU A 10 -5.81 -21.36 3.90
N SER A 11 -6.98 -20.74 4.06
CA SER A 11 -8.17 -21.04 3.26
C SER A 11 -8.31 -20.06 2.08
N LEU A 12 -8.75 -20.55 0.93
CA LEU A 12 -9.15 -19.73 -0.23
C LEU A 12 -10.68 -19.68 -0.30
N GLN A 13 -11.21 -18.51 -0.57
CA GLN A 13 -12.64 -18.33 -0.78
C GLN A 13 -13.02 -18.82 -2.20
N PRO A 14 -14.27 -19.25 -2.45
CA PRO A 14 -14.69 -19.71 -3.77
C PRO A 14 -14.50 -18.67 -4.89
N ALA A 15 -14.49 -17.38 -4.55
CA ALA A 15 -14.25 -16.28 -5.48
C ALA A 15 -12.76 -15.96 -5.69
N ASP A 16 -11.84 -16.62 -4.98
CA ASP A 16 -10.41 -16.39 -5.14
C ASP A 16 -9.88 -17.15 -6.35
N HIS A 17 -9.41 -16.38 -7.35
CA HIS A 17 -8.74 -16.92 -8.53
C HIS A 17 -7.59 -15.98 -8.94
N PRO A 18 -6.58 -16.46 -9.69
CA PRO A 18 -5.38 -15.66 -10.02
C PRO A 18 -5.68 -14.35 -10.75
N GLY A 19 -6.72 -14.35 -11.60
CA GLY A 19 -7.17 -13.17 -12.33
C GLY A 19 -8.03 -12.18 -11.53
N LEU A 20 -8.26 -12.41 -10.23
CA LEU A 20 -9.04 -11.49 -9.41
C LEU A 20 -8.29 -10.18 -9.27
N GLN A 21 -8.93 -9.09 -9.68
CA GLN A 21 -8.37 -7.76 -9.55
C GLN A 21 -8.55 -7.26 -8.11
N LEU A 22 -7.49 -7.34 -7.31
CA LEU A 22 -7.51 -6.84 -5.92
C LEU A 22 -7.69 -5.32 -5.84
N ILE A 23 -7.04 -4.60 -6.75
CA ILE A 23 -7.01 -3.14 -6.79
C ILE A 23 -7.02 -2.65 -8.25
N ASN A 24 -7.56 -1.45 -8.46
CA ASN A 24 -7.58 -0.81 -9.79
C ASN A 24 -6.26 -0.12 -10.15
N LEU A 25 -5.37 0.09 -9.17
CA LEU A 25 -4.11 0.79 -9.36
C LEU A 25 -3.01 -0.19 -9.79
N LYS A 26 -2.38 0.06 -10.95
CA LYS A 26 -1.22 -0.69 -11.42
C LYS A 26 0.08 -0.10 -10.86
N LEU A 27 1.00 -0.94 -10.37
CA LEU A 27 2.33 -0.50 -9.94
C LEU A 27 3.17 -0.08 -11.15
N THR A 28 3.72 1.14 -11.10
CA THR A 28 4.63 1.70 -12.11
C THR A 28 6.03 2.00 -11.56
N GLY A 29 6.25 1.84 -10.25
CA GLY A 29 7.46 2.27 -9.53
C GLY A 29 7.21 3.54 -8.72
N PRO A 30 7.09 4.74 -9.35
CA PRO A 30 6.88 6.00 -8.62
C PRO A 30 5.62 6.03 -7.75
N ASN A 31 4.61 5.22 -8.05
CA ASN A 31 3.38 5.14 -7.26
C ASN A 31 3.42 4.04 -6.17
N PHE A 32 4.59 3.49 -5.85
CA PHE A 32 4.74 2.36 -4.94
C PHE A 32 4.03 2.56 -3.60
N GLN A 33 4.12 3.74 -2.97
CA GLN A 33 3.46 3.99 -1.68
C GLN A 33 1.93 3.88 -1.75
N ARG A 34 1.31 4.46 -2.78
CA ARG A 34 -0.14 4.35 -3.01
C ARG A 34 -0.56 2.91 -3.31
N TRP A 35 0.21 2.24 -4.16
CA TRP A 35 -0.05 0.86 -4.55
C TRP A 35 0.09 -0.07 -3.34
N SER A 36 1.16 0.06 -2.56
CA SER A 36 1.45 -0.78 -1.41
C SER A 36 0.38 -0.65 -0.33
N LYS A 37 -0.07 0.58 -0.05
CA LYS A 37 -1.19 0.87 0.86
C LYS A 37 -2.49 0.20 0.39
N SER A 38 -2.80 0.29 -0.90
CA SER A 38 -4.00 -0.31 -1.49
C SER A 38 -3.98 -1.84 -1.43
N VAL A 39 -2.84 -2.46 -1.77
CA VAL A 39 -2.63 -3.92 -1.69
C VAL A 39 -2.79 -4.41 -0.26
N ARG A 40 -2.16 -3.74 0.72
CA ARG A 40 -2.26 -4.12 2.14
C ARG A 40 -3.70 -4.09 2.64
N ILE A 41 -4.48 -3.10 2.24
CA ILE A 41 -5.91 -3.02 2.58
C ILE A 41 -6.67 -4.21 1.99
N ALA A 42 -6.53 -4.45 0.68
CA ALA A 42 -7.23 -5.54 -0.01
C ALA A 42 -6.90 -6.92 0.58
N LEU A 43 -5.62 -7.19 0.85
CA LEU A 43 -5.19 -8.46 1.45
C LEU A 43 -5.61 -8.59 2.92
N ARG A 44 -5.68 -7.50 3.68
CA ARG A 44 -6.22 -7.52 5.05
C ARG A 44 -7.69 -7.93 5.04
N THR A 45 -8.50 -7.39 4.13
CA THR A 45 -9.91 -7.79 4.00
C THR A 45 -10.07 -9.27 3.61
N LYS A 46 -9.07 -9.86 2.94
CA LYS A 46 -9.04 -11.28 2.60
C LYS A 46 -8.41 -12.20 3.66
N GLY A 47 -7.88 -11.66 4.74
CA GLY A 47 -7.10 -12.45 5.72
C GLY A 47 -5.79 -13.02 5.14
N LYS A 48 -5.19 -12.32 4.17
CA LYS A 48 -3.98 -12.76 3.44
C LYS A 48 -2.77 -11.85 3.63
N LEU A 49 -2.89 -10.81 4.46
CA LEU A 49 -1.79 -9.88 4.74
C LEU A 49 -0.55 -10.59 5.31
N GLY A 50 -0.75 -11.67 6.07
CA GLY A 50 0.34 -12.41 6.70
C GLY A 50 1.33 -13.09 5.74
N PHE A 51 0.97 -13.27 4.48
CA PHE A 51 1.88 -13.75 3.43
C PHE A 51 2.87 -12.68 2.97
N LEU A 52 2.59 -11.39 3.22
CA LEU A 52 3.51 -10.30 2.89
C LEU A 52 4.46 -9.97 4.04
N ASP A 53 3.95 -9.87 5.26
CA ASP A 53 4.73 -9.46 6.43
C ASP A 53 5.45 -10.61 7.14
N GLY A 54 5.18 -11.86 6.72
CA GLY A 54 5.80 -13.06 7.29
C GLY A 54 5.13 -13.60 8.55
N SER A 55 4.03 -12.99 9.02
CA SER A 55 3.26 -13.54 10.14
C SER A 55 2.58 -14.88 9.82
N CYS A 56 2.30 -15.15 8.53
CA CYS A 56 1.87 -16.47 8.06
C CYS A 56 3.09 -17.32 7.67
N VAL A 57 3.72 -17.92 8.67
CA VAL A 57 4.98 -18.67 8.51
C VAL A 57 4.76 -19.93 7.65
N LYS A 58 5.68 -20.15 6.71
CA LYS A 58 5.71 -21.36 5.88
C LYS A 58 5.84 -22.62 6.74
N PRO A 59 4.86 -23.55 6.71
CA PRO A 59 4.93 -24.80 7.46
C PRO A 59 6.05 -25.72 6.98
N ALA A 60 6.40 -26.72 7.80
CA ALA A 60 7.35 -27.75 7.39
C ALA A 60 6.75 -28.64 6.28
N VAL A 61 7.58 -29.10 5.35
CA VAL A 61 7.18 -29.80 4.11
C VAL A 61 6.32 -31.05 4.36
N ASN A 62 6.49 -31.69 5.52
CA ASN A 62 5.80 -32.90 5.92
C ASN A 62 4.44 -32.66 6.62
N THR A 63 3.99 -31.41 6.71
CA THR A 63 2.73 -31.05 7.38
C THR A 63 1.56 -31.01 6.41
N PRO A 64 0.33 -31.39 6.84
CA PRO A 64 -0.87 -31.25 6.02
C PRO A 64 -1.12 -29.83 5.49
N GLN A 65 -0.69 -28.82 6.27
CA GLN A 65 -0.85 -27.40 5.98
C GLN A 65 0.12 -26.89 4.91
N PHE A 66 1.21 -27.59 4.62
CA PHE A 66 2.22 -27.14 3.66
C PHE A 66 1.63 -26.87 2.28
N ASN A 67 0.87 -27.82 1.73
CA ASN A 67 0.25 -27.69 0.42
C ASN A 67 -0.82 -26.59 0.38
N GLN A 68 -1.49 -26.32 1.50
CA GLN A 68 -2.47 -25.24 1.60
C GLN A 68 -1.77 -23.88 1.60
N TRP A 69 -0.69 -23.76 2.38
CA TRP A 69 0.14 -22.57 2.40
C TRP A 69 0.71 -22.25 1.02
N ILE A 70 1.26 -23.24 0.31
CA ILE A 70 1.80 -23.04 -1.06
C ILE A 70 0.72 -22.53 -2.02
N LYS A 71 -0.51 -23.06 -1.95
CA LYS A 71 -1.62 -22.59 -2.77
C LYS A 71 -1.99 -21.14 -2.47
N CYS A 72 -2.10 -20.78 -1.20
CA CYS A 72 -2.43 -19.41 -0.79
C CYS A 72 -1.31 -18.43 -1.16
N ASP A 73 -0.06 -18.78 -0.91
CA ASP A 73 1.10 -17.95 -1.27
C ASP A 73 1.17 -17.73 -2.79
N SER A 74 0.98 -18.79 -3.59
CA SER A 74 0.92 -18.69 -5.06
C SER A 74 -0.23 -17.79 -5.54
N MET A 75 -1.37 -17.80 -4.83
CA MET A 75 -2.50 -16.92 -5.14
C MET A 75 -2.15 -15.46 -4.86
N VAL A 76 -1.57 -15.17 -3.70
CA VAL A 76 -1.14 -13.81 -3.32
C VAL A 76 -0.07 -13.31 -4.30
N LEU A 77 0.91 -14.14 -4.62
CA LEU A 77 1.96 -13.85 -5.61
C LEU A 77 1.35 -13.51 -6.97
N SER A 78 0.39 -14.31 -7.44
CA SER A 78 -0.32 -14.04 -8.70
C SER A 78 -1.06 -12.70 -8.68
N TRP A 79 -1.75 -12.37 -7.59
CA TRP A 79 -2.43 -11.09 -7.45
C TRP A 79 -1.47 -9.91 -7.44
N LEU A 80 -0.31 -10.04 -6.78
CA LEU A 80 0.72 -9.02 -6.77
C LEU A 80 1.24 -8.77 -8.20
N LEU A 81 1.67 -9.83 -8.90
CA LEU A 81 2.17 -9.74 -10.28
C LEU A 81 1.11 -9.14 -11.22
N ASN A 82 -0.14 -9.60 -11.11
CA ASN A 82 -1.25 -9.07 -11.89
C ASN A 82 -1.64 -7.63 -11.51
N SER A 83 -1.15 -7.09 -10.41
CA SER A 83 -1.36 -5.69 -10.03
C SER A 83 -0.25 -4.75 -10.51
N MET A 84 0.73 -5.24 -11.28
CA MET A 84 1.81 -4.44 -11.86
C MET A 84 1.57 -4.19 -13.36
N ILE A 85 2.29 -3.21 -13.91
CA ILE A 85 2.48 -3.12 -15.37
C ILE A 85 3.31 -4.31 -15.86
N THR A 86 3.10 -4.73 -17.09
CA THR A 86 3.67 -5.96 -17.65
C THR A 86 5.19 -5.97 -17.58
N GLU A 87 5.83 -4.87 -17.95
CA GLU A 87 7.28 -4.71 -17.98
C GLU A 87 7.91 -4.89 -16.59
N LEU A 88 7.19 -4.48 -15.55
CA LEU A 88 7.63 -4.63 -14.18
C LEU A 88 7.37 -6.06 -13.68
N ALA A 89 6.21 -6.63 -13.98
CA ALA A 89 5.86 -8.00 -13.59
C ALA A 89 6.85 -9.03 -14.15
N GLU A 90 7.28 -8.86 -15.40
CA GLU A 90 8.25 -9.75 -16.06
C GLU A 90 9.59 -9.81 -15.32
N ALA A 91 10.02 -8.70 -14.72
CA ALA A 91 11.27 -8.65 -13.95
C ALA A 91 11.23 -9.52 -12.67
N PHE A 92 10.04 -9.86 -12.18
CA PHE A 92 9.84 -10.59 -10.93
C PHE A 92 9.22 -11.98 -11.12
N LEU A 93 9.14 -12.48 -12.36
CA LEU A 93 8.45 -13.74 -12.67
C LEU A 93 9.06 -14.97 -11.98
N TYR A 94 10.35 -14.91 -11.64
CA TYR A 94 11.10 -16.01 -11.02
C TYR A 94 11.11 -15.98 -9.49
N VAL A 95 10.44 -14.99 -8.88
CA VAL A 95 10.31 -14.89 -7.42
C VAL A 95 9.43 -16.03 -6.90
N ASN A 96 9.84 -16.66 -5.80
CA ASN A 96 9.24 -17.92 -5.36
C ASN A 96 8.09 -17.74 -4.36
N THR A 97 8.02 -16.59 -3.69
CA THR A 97 7.01 -16.34 -2.65
C THR A 97 6.49 -14.91 -2.68
N ALA A 98 5.27 -14.69 -2.17
CA ALA A 98 4.72 -13.35 -2.07
C ALA A 98 5.55 -12.45 -1.14
N GLN A 99 6.14 -13.01 -0.08
CA GLN A 99 6.99 -12.30 0.87
C GLN A 99 8.30 -11.81 0.21
N GLU A 100 8.96 -12.68 -0.56
CA GLU A 100 10.18 -12.34 -1.30
C GLU A 100 9.90 -11.19 -2.28
N LEU A 101 8.82 -11.30 -3.07
CA LEU A 101 8.40 -10.25 -4.01
C LEU A 101 8.14 -8.93 -3.29
N TRP A 102 7.39 -8.99 -2.18
CA TRP A 102 7.08 -7.81 -1.39
C TRP A 102 8.34 -7.13 -0.85
N SER A 103 9.32 -7.92 -0.42
CA SER A 103 10.59 -7.43 0.13
C SER A 103 11.42 -6.74 -0.96
N GLU A 104 11.58 -7.36 -2.13
CA GLU A 104 12.31 -6.75 -3.25
C GLU A 104 11.67 -5.45 -3.74
N LEU A 105 10.34 -5.41 -3.84
CA LEU A 105 9.62 -4.19 -4.22
C LEU A 105 9.80 -3.09 -3.18
N THR A 106 9.77 -3.44 -1.89
CA THR A 106 9.97 -2.49 -0.80
C THR A 106 11.40 -1.96 -0.78
N GLU A 107 12.41 -2.80 -0.99
CA GLU A 107 13.81 -2.36 -1.11
C GLU A 107 13.99 -1.44 -2.32
N ARG A 108 13.43 -1.82 -3.47
CA ARG A 108 13.63 -1.09 -4.73
C ARG A 108 12.87 0.23 -4.82
N PHE A 109 11.66 0.30 -4.27
CA PHE A 109 10.75 1.43 -4.43
C PHE A 109 10.27 2.06 -3.11
N GLY A 110 10.60 1.48 -1.97
CA GLY A 110 10.18 1.97 -0.65
C GLY A 110 11.01 3.14 -0.13
N ASP A 111 12.31 3.16 -0.44
CA ASP A 111 13.29 4.11 0.14
C ASP A 111 13.48 5.41 -0.65
N SER A 112 12.68 5.67 -1.68
CA SER A 112 12.82 6.88 -2.50
C SER A 112 12.33 8.15 -1.78
N ASN A 113 12.79 8.44 -0.57
CA ASN A 113 12.29 9.55 0.25
C ASN A 113 12.71 10.92 -0.30
N GLY A 114 13.93 11.09 -0.81
CA GLY A 114 14.39 12.40 -1.30
C GLY A 114 13.76 12.82 -2.64
N PRO A 115 13.98 12.06 -3.72
CA PRO A 115 13.45 12.40 -5.05
C PRO A 115 11.92 12.39 -5.11
N LEU A 116 11.24 11.46 -4.43
CA LEU A 116 9.78 11.40 -4.41
C LEU A 116 9.18 12.55 -3.60
N LEU A 117 9.79 12.90 -2.45
CA LEU A 117 9.36 14.08 -1.69
C LEU A 117 9.52 15.35 -2.52
N TYR A 118 10.65 15.52 -3.19
CA TYR A 118 10.86 16.66 -4.10
C TYR A 118 9.82 16.67 -5.22
N GLN A 119 9.53 15.52 -5.83
CA GLN A 119 8.54 15.40 -6.89
C GLN A 119 7.13 15.77 -6.38
N LEU A 120 6.73 15.27 -5.21
CA LEU A 120 5.43 15.58 -4.60
C LEU A 120 5.31 17.07 -4.25
N GLU A 121 6.34 17.66 -3.64
CA GLU A 121 6.38 19.10 -3.34
C GLU A 121 6.33 19.95 -4.62
N LYS A 122 7.01 19.52 -5.68
CA LYS A 122 6.97 20.16 -6.99
C LYS A 122 5.58 20.05 -7.61
N GLU A 123 4.99 18.86 -7.63
CA GLU A 123 3.63 18.63 -8.15
C GLU A 123 2.60 19.48 -7.41
N ILE A 124 2.71 19.60 -6.09
CA ILE A 124 1.85 20.49 -5.28
C ILE A 124 2.05 21.95 -5.68
N SER A 125 3.29 22.40 -5.85
CA SER A 125 3.61 23.80 -6.19
C SER A 125 3.17 24.19 -7.60
N GLU A 126 3.17 23.23 -8.53
CA GLU A 126 2.77 23.43 -9.93
C GLU A 126 1.27 23.23 -10.14
N LEU A 127 0.55 22.65 -9.17
CA LEU A 127 -0.88 22.37 -9.29
C LEU A 127 -1.73 23.61 -9.00
N TYR A 128 -2.38 24.13 -10.05
CA TYR A 128 -3.36 25.21 -9.96
C TYR A 128 -4.73 24.74 -10.45
N GLN A 129 -5.80 25.41 -10.01
CA GLN A 129 -7.18 24.98 -10.30
C GLN A 129 -7.49 24.93 -11.81
N GLY A 130 -7.04 25.93 -12.57
CA GLY A 130 -7.33 26.03 -14.01
C GLY A 130 -8.83 26.00 -14.29
N ASN A 131 -9.26 25.05 -15.14
CA ASN A 131 -10.67 24.84 -15.48
C ASN A 131 -11.37 23.79 -14.61
N ASP A 132 -10.68 23.21 -13.61
CA ASP A 132 -11.31 22.24 -12.71
C ASP A 132 -12.32 22.91 -11.79
N SER A 133 -13.35 22.17 -11.40
CA SER A 133 -14.18 22.58 -10.26
C SER A 133 -13.35 22.58 -8.98
N VAL A 134 -13.74 23.40 -8.01
CA VAL A 134 -13.10 23.47 -6.68
C VAL A 134 -13.01 22.08 -6.03
N ALA A 135 -14.04 21.25 -6.18
CA ALA A 135 -14.07 19.90 -5.64
C ALA A 135 -13.01 18.98 -6.29
N VAL A 136 -12.86 19.06 -7.62
CA VAL A 136 -11.86 18.27 -8.35
C VAL A 136 -10.44 18.73 -7.99
N TYR A 137 -10.21 20.04 -7.98
CA TYR A 137 -8.92 20.62 -7.57
C TYR A 137 -8.53 20.23 -6.14
N TYR A 138 -9.46 20.40 -5.18
CA TYR A 138 -9.25 19.97 -3.79
C TYR A 138 -8.92 18.48 -3.70
N THR A 139 -9.59 17.63 -4.48
CA THR A 139 -9.33 16.18 -4.47
C THR A 139 -7.93 15.85 -4.97
N LYS A 140 -7.44 16.55 -6.00
CA LYS A 140 -6.05 16.41 -6.49
C LYS A 140 -5.04 16.85 -5.43
N LEU A 141 -5.25 18.01 -4.80
CA LEU A 141 -4.39 18.49 -3.71
C LEU A 141 -4.40 17.55 -2.49
N LYS A 142 -5.58 17.12 -2.05
CA LYS A 142 -5.74 16.20 -0.93
C LYS A 142 -4.96 14.91 -1.15
N LYS A 143 -5.04 14.36 -2.37
CA LYS A 143 -4.28 13.16 -2.75
C LYS A 143 -2.77 13.38 -2.58
N LEU A 144 -2.23 14.49 -3.09
CA LEU A 144 -0.80 14.81 -2.96
C LEU A 144 -0.40 15.03 -1.49
N TRP A 145 -1.24 15.68 -0.69
CA TRP A 145 -0.99 15.88 0.74
C TRP A 145 -0.99 14.56 1.54
N GLU A 146 -1.89 13.63 1.23
CA GLU A 146 -1.92 12.32 1.87
C GLU A 146 -0.66 11.51 1.52
N GLU A 147 -0.22 11.55 0.25
CA GLU A 147 1.05 10.95 -0.16
C GLU A 147 2.25 11.58 0.55
N LEU A 148 2.26 12.91 0.68
CA LEU A 148 3.33 13.63 1.40
C LEU A 148 3.33 13.30 2.90
N SER A 149 2.16 13.08 3.49
CA SER A 149 2.04 12.77 4.92
C SER A 149 2.58 11.39 5.31
N ASP A 150 2.61 10.44 4.37
CA ASP A 150 3.23 9.13 4.58
C ASP A 150 4.77 9.25 4.75
N PHE A 151 5.38 10.38 4.38
CA PHE A 151 6.80 10.72 4.64
C PHE A 151 7.02 11.62 5.86
N SER A 152 5.95 12.12 6.46
CA SER A 152 6.05 13.04 7.59
C SER A 152 6.13 12.29 8.91
N ASP A 153 7.32 12.23 9.49
CA ASP A 153 7.53 11.71 10.84
C ASP A 153 6.95 12.67 11.88
N VAL A 154 5.63 12.68 12.05
CA VAL A 154 5.05 13.29 13.25
C VAL A 154 5.43 12.40 14.43
N PRO A 155 6.21 12.89 15.41
CA PRO A 155 6.65 12.03 16.51
C PRO A 155 5.45 11.48 17.27
N GLU A 156 5.39 10.16 17.44
CA GLU A 156 4.42 9.53 18.32
C GLU A 156 4.71 9.92 19.78
N CYS A 157 4.13 11.04 20.24
CA CYS A 157 4.17 11.36 21.67
C CYS A 157 3.11 10.54 22.41
N LYS A 158 3.52 9.84 23.48
CA LYS A 158 2.60 9.30 24.51
C LYS A 158 1.68 10.37 25.14
N CYS A 159 1.99 11.63 24.90
CA CYS A 159 1.28 12.82 25.36
C CYS A 159 0.45 13.53 24.27
N ALA A 160 0.10 12.84 23.17
CA ALA A 160 -0.44 13.44 21.94
C ALA A 160 -1.52 14.53 22.12
N THR A 161 -2.41 14.41 23.10
CA THR A 161 -3.48 15.39 23.37
C THR A 161 -3.04 16.60 24.20
N THR A 162 -1.97 16.51 24.98
CA THR A 162 -1.41 17.59 25.82
C THR A 162 -0.10 18.18 25.31
N CYS A 163 0.52 17.56 24.30
CA CYS A 163 1.78 18.04 23.73
C CYS A 163 1.60 19.32 22.92
N THR A 164 2.08 20.45 23.44
CA THR A 164 2.09 21.72 22.70
C THR A 164 2.92 21.66 21.42
N ALA A 165 4.00 20.85 21.39
CA ALA A 165 4.85 20.70 20.21
C ALA A 165 4.11 20.01 19.05
N VAL A 166 3.45 18.87 19.32
CA VAL A 166 2.64 18.15 18.31
C VAL A 166 1.50 19.04 17.80
N LYS A 167 0.81 19.78 18.69
CA LYS A 167 -0.23 20.75 18.27
C LYS A 167 0.30 21.82 17.32
N LYS A 168 1.50 22.37 17.58
CA LYS A 168 2.14 23.36 16.69
C LYS A 168 2.53 22.76 15.34
N ILE A 169 3.03 21.52 15.30
CA ILE A 169 3.37 20.81 14.06
C ILE A 169 2.11 20.62 13.20
N LEU A 170 1.03 20.08 13.77
CA LEU A 170 -0.23 19.87 13.07
C LEU A 170 -0.85 21.19 12.59
N ALA A 171 -0.80 22.25 13.41
CA ALA A 171 -1.29 23.57 13.00
C ALA A 171 -0.48 24.17 11.85
N ASN A 172 0.83 23.93 11.81
CA ASN A 172 1.68 24.39 10.71
C ASN A 172 1.43 23.59 9.42
N ASP A 173 1.19 22.28 9.52
CA ASP A 173 0.77 21.44 8.39
C ASP A 173 -0.56 21.93 7.80
N GLN A 174 -1.57 22.18 8.64
CA GLN A 174 -2.85 22.75 8.20
C GLN A 174 -2.69 24.10 7.51
N ARG A 175 -1.82 24.98 8.03
CA ARG A 175 -1.52 26.28 7.38
C ARG A 175 -0.86 26.10 6.03
N LYS A 176 0.10 25.18 5.89
CA LYS A 176 0.72 24.88 4.59
C LYS A 176 -0.32 24.39 3.58
N LYS A 177 -1.18 23.46 3.98
CA LYS A 177 -2.29 22.96 3.13
C LYS A 177 -3.24 24.08 2.71
N LEU A 178 -3.56 25.00 3.63
CA LEU A 178 -4.36 26.18 3.28
C LEU A 178 -3.66 27.06 2.25
N ILE A 179 -2.37 27.35 2.42
CA ILE A 179 -1.60 28.16 1.47
C ILE A 179 -1.54 27.50 0.10
N HIS A 180 -1.37 26.18 0.03
CA HIS A 180 -1.35 25.43 -1.24
C HIS A 180 -2.73 25.38 -1.93
N PHE A 181 -3.82 25.57 -1.20
CA PHE A 181 -5.18 25.55 -1.74
C PHE A 181 -5.65 26.91 -2.27
N LEU A 182 -5.08 28.00 -1.76
CA LEU A 182 -5.41 29.38 -2.14
C LEU A 182 -4.67 29.80 -3.40
#